data_AF-A0A6I7WLD7-F1
#
_entry.id   AF-A0A6I7WLD7-F1
#
_cell.length_a   1.000
_cell.length_b   1.000
_cell.length_c   1.000
_cell.angle_alpha   90.00
_cell.angle_beta   90.00
_cell.angle_gamma   90.00
#
_symmetry.space_group_name_H-M   'P 1'
#
loop_
_entity.id
_entity.type
_entity.pdbx_description
1 polymer ?
#
loop_
_entity_poly.entity_id
_entity_poly.type
_entity_poly.pdbx_seq_one_letter_code
_entity_poly.pdbx_strand_id
1 'polypeptide(L)' 'MSLHLPDSALVNRFIAKTKFYEKAAISPQLKDDFVNKIQKITWKYKLSENTLGINKTASVTEIQVFEIELKEQF' A
#
# COMPACT_ATOMS: atom_id res chain seq x y z
N MET A 1 -7.85 -1.85 -13.35
CA MET A 1 -7.57 -0.45 -13.77
C MET A 1 -6.06 -0.28 -13.75
N SER A 2 -5.46 0.18 -14.85
CA SER A 2 -4.01 0.35 -14.95
C SER A 2 -3.64 1.77 -14.54
N LEU A 3 -2.77 1.92 -13.53
CA LEU A 3 -2.20 3.21 -13.16
C LEU A 3 -1.04 3.52 -14.11
N HIS A 4 -1.16 4.61 -14.86
CA HIS A 4 -0.10 5.10 -15.74
C HIS A 4 0.89 5.96 -14.92
N LEU A 5 1.71 5.30 -14.12
CA LEU A 5 2.74 5.94 -13.30
C LEU A 5 4.15 5.63 -13.84
N PRO A 6 5.14 6.50 -13.58
CA PRO A 6 6.51 6.28 -14.04
C PRO A 6 7.12 5.01 -13.44
N ASP A 7 7.96 4.33 -14.23
CA ASP A 7 8.71 3.14 -13.76
C ASP A 7 9.66 3.48 -12.60
N SER A 8 10.18 4.71 -12.54
CA SER A 8 11.02 5.21 -11.44
C SER A 8 10.30 5.23 -10.09
N ALA A 9 8.96 5.22 -10.09
CA ALA A 9 8.14 5.15 -8.90
C ALA A 9 7.73 3.72 -8.53
N LEU A 10 8.01 2.73 -9.39
CA LEU A 10 7.60 1.34 -9.18
C LEU A 10 8.42 0.72 -8.04
N VAL A 11 7.71 0.18 -7.05
CA VAL A 11 8.30 -0.56 -5.92
C VAL A 11 8.02 -2.06 -6.06
N ASN A 12 6.79 -2.41 -6.45
CA ASN A 12 6.29 -3.77 -6.66
C ASN A 12 6.73 -4.79 -5.56
N ARG A 13 6.57 -4.41 -4.29
CA ARG A 13 7.03 -5.21 -3.14
C ARG A 13 5.86 -5.84 -2.39
N PHE A 14 5.93 -7.13 -2.13
CA PHE A 14 4.97 -7.80 -1.24
C PHE A 14 5.11 -7.32 0.20
N ILE A 15 3.98 -7.01 0.84
CA ILE A 15 3.90 -6.60 2.24
C ILE A 15 3.09 -7.64 3.01
N ALA A 16 3.70 -8.23 4.03
CA ALA A 16 3.02 -9.16 4.92
C ALA A 16 1.92 -8.44 5.71
N LYS A 17 0.76 -9.10 5.85
CA LYS A 17 -0.39 -8.59 6.62
C LYS A 17 -0.01 -8.26 8.07
N THR A 18 0.92 -9.02 8.66
CA THR A 18 1.49 -8.80 10.00
C THR A 18 1.98 -7.39 10.25
N LYS A 19 2.62 -6.78 9.25
CA LYS A 19 3.20 -5.44 9.40
C LYS A 19 2.14 -4.37 9.68
N PHE A 20 0.90 -4.57 9.26
CA PHE A 20 -0.18 -3.61 9.48
C PHE A 20 -0.73 -3.69 10.91
N TYR A 21 -0.99 -4.88 11.44
CA TYR A 21 -1.52 -5.03 12.80
C TYR A 21 -0.47 -4.99 13.91
N GLU A 22 0.82 -5.16 13.61
CA GLU A 22 1.90 -4.94 14.59
C GLU A 22 2.10 -3.44 14.94
N LYS A 23 1.71 -2.54 14.03
CA LYS A 23 1.98 -1.11 14.14
C LYS A 23 0.75 -0.23 14.34
N ALA A 24 -0.44 -0.77 14.15
CA ALA A 24 -1.70 -0.06 14.39
C ALA A 24 -2.42 -0.61 15.62
N ALA A 25 -3.14 0.25 16.34
CA ALA A 25 -4.06 -0.16 17.40
C ALA A 25 -5.30 -0.83 16.76
N ILE A 26 -5.14 -2.08 16.33
CA ILE A 26 -6.16 -2.83 15.62
C ILE A 26 -6.97 -3.66 16.62
N SER A 27 -8.31 -3.51 16.60
CA SER A 27 -9.19 -4.37 17.39
C SER A 27 -9.09 -5.83 16.90
N PRO A 28 -9.34 -6.83 17.76
CA PRO A 28 -9.33 -8.23 17.34
C PRO A 28 -10.24 -8.49 16.11
N GLN A 29 -11.42 -7.88 16.07
CA GLN A 29 -12.35 -7.97 14.94
C GLN A 29 -11.76 -7.44 13.64
N LEU A 30 -11.09 -6.27 13.66
CA LEU A 30 -10.48 -5.70 12.46
C LEU A 30 -9.29 -6.56 11.99
N LYS A 31 -8.57 -7.19 12.90
CA LYS A 31 -7.51 -8.15 12.55
C LYS A 31 -8.07 -9.38 11.85
N ASP A 32 -9.15 -9.96 12.38
CA ASP A 32 -9.79 -11.13 11.78
C ASP A 32 -10.34 -10.82 10.39
N ASP A 33 -10.99 -9.67 10.23
CA ASP A 33 -11.44 -9.16 8.94
C ASP A 33 -10.29 -9.04 7.93
N PHE A 34 -9.15 -8.50 8.37
CA PHE A 34 -7.96 -8.36 7.53
C PHE A 34 -7.42 -9.72 7.07
N VAL A 35 -7.38 -10.70 7.98
CA VAL A 35 -6.90 -12.05 7.68
C VAL A 35 -7.85 -12.79 6.74
N ASN A 36 -9.16 -12.64 6.95
CA ASN A 36 -10.21 -13.38 6.26
C ASN A 36 -10.59 -12.78 4.90
N LYS A 37 -10.45 -11.46 4.72
CA LYS A 37 -10.86 -10.77 3.49
C LYS A 37 -9.69 -10.50 2.54
N ILE A 38 -8.47 -10.28 3.05
CA ILE A 38 -7.32 -9.89 2.23
C ILE A 38 -6.45 -11.10 1.89
N GLN A 39 -6.26 -11.32 0.59
CA GLN A 39 -5.38 -12.34 0.05
C GLN A 39 -3.94 -11.84 0.02
N LYS A 40 -3.70 -10.68 -0.61
CA LYS A 40 -2.35 -10.16 -0.85
C LYS A 40 -2.32 -8.63 -0.78
N ILE A 41 -1.22 -8.08 -0.29
CA ILE A 41 -0.95 -6.64 -0.32
C ILE A 41 0.38 -6.43 -1.01
N THR A 42 0.37 -5.60 -2.05
CA THR A 42 1.56 -5.22 -2.81
C THR A 42 1.73 -3.72 -2.73
N TRP A 43 2.87 -3.27 -2.20
CA TRP A 43 3.28 -1.88 -2.34
C TRP A 43 3.70 -1.65 -3.79
N LYS A 44 2.83 -1.01 -4.57
CA LYS A 44 2.99 -0.91 -6.01
C LYS A 44 3.89 0.25 -6.39
N TYR A 45 3.60 1.45 -5.88
CA TYR A 45 4.34 2.66 -6.22
C TYR A 45 4.65 3.52 -4.99
N LYS A 46 5.79 4.24 -5.06
CA LYS A 46 6.16 5.33 -4.16
C LYS A 46 6.36 6.60 -4.97
N LEU A 47 5.58 7.63 -4.67
CA LEU A 47 5.62 8.94 -5.32
C LEU A 47 6.22 9.93 -4.32
N SER A 48 7.47 10.32 -4.54
CA SER A 48 8.25 11.20 -3.67
C SER A 48 9.28 11.97 -4.49
N GLU A 49 9.98 12.93 -3.88
CA GLU A 49 10.99 13.75 -4.55
C GLU A 49 12.03 12.91 -5.30
N ASN A 50 12.46 11.80 -4.69
CA ASN A 50 13.46 10.91 -5.27
C ASN A 50 12.94 10.00 -6.40
N THR A 51 11.63 9.75 -6.50
CA THR A 51 11.05 8.89 -7.54
C THR A 51 10.43 9.66 -8.70
N LEU A 52 9.96 10.89 -8.43
CA LEU A 52 9.34 11.76 -9.43
C LEU A 52 10.20 12.96 -9.84
N GLY A 53 11.23 13.31 -9.06
CA GLY A 53 11.99 14.55 -9.28
C GLY A 53 11.20 15.82 -9.00
N ILE A 54 10.06 15.72 -8.31
CA ILE A 54 9.19 16.83 -7.95
C ILE A 54 9.30 17.08 -6.45
N ASN A 55 9.57 18.33 -6.06
CA ASN A 55 9.70 18.70 -4.66
C ASN A 55 8.41 18.41 -3.88
N LYS A 56 8.59 18.02 -2.62
CA LYS A 56 7.49 17.82 -1.69
C LYS A 56 6.89 19.15 -1.26
N THR A 57 5.66 19.09 -0.79
CA THR A 57 5.01 20.25 -0.17
C THR A 57 4.96 20.06 1.35
N ALA A 58 4.64 21.13 2.08
CA ALA A 58 4.39 21.04 3.52
C ALA A 58 3.22 20.10 3.86
N SER A 59 2.23 20.00 2.97
CA SER A 59 1.01 19.20 3.17
C SER A 59 1.12 17.77 2.66
N VAL A 60 1.91 17.53 1.61
CA VAL A 60 2.08 16.22 0.99
C VAL A 60 3.56 15.97 0.77
N THR A 61 4.12 15.05 1.56
CA THR A 61 5.53 14.68 1.53
C THR A 61 5.82 13.52 0.58
N GLU A 62 4.92 12.53 0.56
CA GLU A 62 4.97 11.38 -0.33
C GLU A 62 3.58 10.75 -0.46
N ILE A 63 3.38 9.99 -1.54
CA ILE A 63 2.18 9.17 -1.74
C ILE A 63 2.63 7.72 -1.97
N GLN A 64 2.02 6.79 -1.25
CA GLN A 64 2.27 5.36 -1.40
C GLN A 64 1.02 4.67 -1.93
N VAL A 65 1.18 3.89 -3.00
CA VAL A 65 0.08 3.16 -3.64
C VAL A 65 0.17 1.69 -3.28
N PHE A 66 -0.85 1.18 -2.60
CA PHE A 66 -0.97 -0.24 -2.27
C PHE A 66 -2.07 -0.89 -3.09
N GLU A 67 -1.72 -1.99 -3.73
CA GLU A 67 -2.64 -2.89 -4.43
C GLU A 67 -3.05 -3.99 -3.45
N ILE A 68 -4.35 -4.15 -3.24
CA ILE A 68 -4.93 -5.14 -2.33
C ILE A 68 -5.75 -6.14 -3.15
N GLU A 69 -5.38 -7.40 -3.03
CA GLU A 69 -6.12 -8.53 -3.59
C GLU A 69 -7.00 -9.12 -2.48
N LEU A 70 -8.30 -9.28 -2.76
CA LEU A 70 -9.26 -9.87 -1.84
C LEU A 70 -9.35 -11.39 -2.05
N LYS A 71 -9.68 -12.12 -0.99
CA LYS A 71 -9.85 -13.58 -1.01
C LYS A 71 -11.10 -14.02 -1.77
N GLU A 72 -12.15 -13.23 -1.67
CA GLU A 72 -13.40 -13.45 -2.40
C GLU A 72 -13.63 -12.27 -3.34
N GLN A 73 -13.77 -12.57 -4.62
CA GLN A 73 -14.42 -11.70 -5.58
C GLN A 73 -15.85 -12.23 -5.67
N PHE A 74 -16.82 -11.42 -5.26
CA PHE A 74 -18.25 -11.72 -5.42
C PHE A 74 -18.58 -12.06 -6.88
#